data_AF-A0A9J7BI35-F1
#
_entry.id   AF-A0A9J7BI35-F1
#
_cell.length_a   1.000
_cell.length_b   1.000
_cell.length_c   1.000
_cell.angle_alpha   90.00
_cell.angle_beta   90.00
_cell.angle_gamma   90.00
#
_symmetry.space_group_name_H-M   'P 1'
#
loop_
_entity.id
_entity.type
_entity.pdbx_description
1 polymer ?
#
loop_
_entity_poly.entity_id
_entity_poly.type
_entity_poly.pdbx_seq_one_letter_code
_entity_poly.pdbx_strand_id
1 'polypeptide(L)'
;MARCGLVLVRIICVLALLAASVPGFAYSLLTHEQIIDLTWDDSIVPLLLSRYPGLTPAQLDEARAYAYGGCVIQDIGYYPFGQASLSNLTHYVRSGDFVMALFRNAHNANELAFAVGALSHYVGDSIGHPLATNLSVPITFTELGEKYGKSVNYAQGKVQHVEVEFAFDVDEDTHGRTAPIQYLRKIGMSVSMQQLSLAYYQTYGVSMDFSGTRKRRVNEKAYRFAVRSFVPDIADATGILHKRHMTADLDTPEAKELHGEIHAMSVANNWAAYRHGPGFGAHVLAGLIFIMPRFGPFRLCAIKGPTPQAEADYVHSLMLSVAAMRQMLARFTPPEKRRAAATDPPAVAEPKNEAKQLEKSRHAQAVSKTRSDPHHPLPNRDLDTGAVVKPGGYPLTDSTYAYLLHTLTSQPTVPIPQGIKEDIQAYYADLDVPFATKKHSDQWKKVLADLQTLKTMPTSPFPEPFPTYEEEQGQE
;
A
#
# COMPACT_ATOMS: atom_id res chain seq x y z
N MET A 1 3.81 41.44 -1.32
CA MET A 1 4.26 41.08 -2.69
C MET A 1 5.38 40.03 -2.72
N ALA A 2 6.41 40.10 -1.86
CA ALA A 2 7.50 39.11 -1.83
C ALA A 2 7.07 37.65 -1.52
N ARG A 3 6.01 37.44 -0.72
CA ARG A 3 5.49 36.09 -0.40
C ARG A 3 4.73 35.42 -1.57
N CYS A 4 4.03 36.18 -2.42
CA CYS A 4 3.35 35.61 -3.60
C CYS A 4 4.33 35.19 -4.71
N GLY A 5 5.41 35.95 -4.91
CA GLY A 5 6.46 35.59 -5.88
C GLY A 5 7.18 34.29 -5.49
N LEU A 6 7.40 34.07 -4.20
CA LEU A 6 8.05 32.85 -3.71
C LEU A 6 7.15 31.59 -3.88
N VAL A 7 5.83 31.75 -3.73
CA VAL A 7 4.86 30.67 -3.99
C VAL A 7 4.82 30.32 -5.48
N LEU A 8 4.78 31.33 -6.36
CA LEU A 8 4.77 31.10 -7.81
C LEU A 8 6.07 30.44 -8.31
N VAL A 9 7.23 30.87 -7.80
CA VAL A 9 8.52 30.25 -8.12
C VAL A 9 8.59 28.80 -7.63
N ARG A 10 8.10 28.51 -6.42
CA ARG A 10 8.01 27.14 -5.90
C ARG A 10 7.09 26.27 -6.77
N ILE A 11 5.96 26.80 -7.22
CA ILE A 11 5.03 26.12 -8.12
C ILE A 11 5.68 25.84 -9.47
N ILE A 12 6.36 26.82 -10.08
CA ILE A 12 7.08 26.63 -11.35
C ILE A 12 8.20 25.59 -11.20
N CYS A 13 8.94 25.61 -10.10
CA CYS A 13 9.96 24.60 -9.80
C CYS A 13 9.36 23.21 -9.58
N VAL A 14 8.23 23.10 -8.89
CA VAL A 14 7.49 21.84 -8.70
C VAL A 14 6.96 21.31 -10.04
N LEU A 15 6.37 22.17 -10.88
CA LEU A 15 5.91 21.80 -12.22
C LEU A 15 7.06 21.37 -13.13
N ALA A 16 8.21 22.05 -13.05
CA ALA A 16 9.43 21.66 -13.78
C ALA A 16 10.02 20.34 -13.28
N LEU A 17 9.94 20.07 -11.97
CA LEU A 17 10.35 18.79 -11.36
C LEU A 17 9.39 17.64 -11.74
N LEU A 18 8.08 17.91 -11.81
CA LEU A 18 7.06 16.96 -12.25
C LEU A 18 7.16 16.63 -13.75
N ALA A 19 7.57 17.61 -14.56
CA ALA A 19 7.87 17.39 -15.98
C ALA A 19 9.16 16.57 -16.21
N ALA A 20 10.08 16.57 -15.23
CA ALA A 20 11.35 15.84 -15.29
C ALA A 20 11.28 14.45 -14.62
N SER A 21 10.21 14.13 -13.88
CA SER A 21 9.99 12.81 -13.30
C SER A 21 9.39 11.83 -14.33
N VAL A 22 10.02 10.67 -14.47
CA VAL A 22 9.52 9.53 -15.26
C VAL A 22 8.16 9.09 -14.70
N PRO A 23 7.16 8.74 -15.53
CA PRO A 23 5.84 8.32 -15.05
C PRO A 23 5.91 6.99 -14.29
N GLY A 24 5.94 7.11 -12.97
CA GLY A 24 5.46 6.12 -12.02
C GLY A 24 4.59 6.91 -11.07
N PHE A 25 3.32 6.58 -11.00
CA PHE A 25 2.41 7.05 -9.98
C PHE A 25 1.47 5.87 -9.84
N ALA A 26 1.42 5.21 -8.69
CA ALA A 26 0.31 4.36 -8.29
C ALA A 26 -0.31 5.09 -7.11
N TYR A 27 -1.62 5.32 -7.17
CA TYR A 27 -2.32 6.25 -6.30
C TYR A 27 -3.60 5.60 -5.78
N SER A 28 -3.52 4.88 -4.65
CA SER A 28 -4.65 4.75 -3.71
C SER A 28 -4.15 4.89 -2.26
N LEU A 29 -3.51 6.02 -1.98
CA LEU A 29 -2.95 6.33 -0.66
C LEU A 29 -4.04 6.31 0.43
N LEU A 30 -5.16 6.98 0.16
CA LEU A 30 -6.17 7.26 1.17
C LEU A 30 -6.95 6.01 1.54
N THR A 31 -7.20 5.11 0.59
CA THR A 31 -7.87 3.83 0.87
C THR A 31 -7.02 2.95 1.79
N HIS A 32 -5.69 2.91 1.63
CA HIS A 32 -4.82 2.18 2.55
C HIS A 32 -4.85 2.73 3.97
N GLU A 33 -4.82 4.07 4.12
CA GLU A 33 -4.96 4.74 5.41
C GLU A 33 -6.34 4.49 6.02
N GLN A 34 -7.39 4.44 5.21
CA GLN A 34 -8.76 4.15 5.65
C GLN A 34 -8.89 2.73 6.24
N ILE A 35 -8.21 1.73 5.68
CA ILE A 35 -8.17 0.38 6.28
C ILE A 35 -7.49 0.41 7.65
N ILE A 36 -6.42 1.20 7.83
CA ILE A 36 -5.80 1.41 9.14
C ILE A 36 -6.79 2.01 10.11
N ASP A 37 -7.51 3.05 9.70
CA ASP A 37 -8.46 3.75 10.55
C ASP A 37 -9.62 2.85 10.98
N LEU A 38 -10.23 2.12 10.03
CA LEU A 38 -11.36 1.22 10.26
C LEU A 38 -11.01 0.02 11.16
N THR A 39 -9.73 -0.30 11.30
CA THR A 39 -9.24 -1.40 12.14
C THR A 39 -8.47 -0.93 13.36
N TRP A 40 -8.31 0.39 13.55
CA TRP A 40 -7.45 0.96 14.57
C TRP A 40 -7.88 0.56 15.98
N ASP A 41 -9.09 0.94 16.37
CA ASP A 41 -9.57 0.78 17.75
C ASP A 41 -9.94 -0.67 18.08
N ASP A 42 -10.48 -1.42 17.12
CA ASP A 42 -11.04 -2.77 17.36
C ASP A 42 -10.03 -3.91 17.19
N SER A 43 -8.91 -3.66 16.50
CA SER A 43 -7.96 -4.72 16.11
C SER A 43 -6.51 -4.34 16.33
N ILE A 44 -6.06 -3.16 15.87
CA ILE A 44 -4.66 -2.74 15.96
C ILE A 44 -4.29 -2.37 17.40
N VAL A 45 -5.06 -1.49 18.05
CA VAL A 45 -4.83 -1.10 19.45
C VAL A 45 -4.87 -2.32 20.39
N PRO A 46 -5.83 -3.26 20.29
CA PRO A 46 -5.80 -4.50 21.05
C PRO A 46 -4.53 -5.34 20.84
N LEU A 47 -4.04 -5.44 19.60
CA LEU A 47 -2.77 -6.12 19.32
C LEU A 47 -1.60 -5.41 20.01
N LEU A 48 -1.49 -4.09 19.86
CA LEU A 48 -0.42 -3.29 20.48
C LEU A 48 -0.43 -3.42 22.01
N LEU A 49 -1.58 -3.22 22.66
CA LEU A 49 -1.73 -3.35 24.11
C LEU A 49 -1.57 -4.80 24.60
N SER A 50 -1.77 -5.79 23.71
CA SER A 50 -1.51 -7.18 24.08
C SER A 50 -0.03 -7.47 24.33
N ARG A 51 0.85 -6.79 23.59
CA ARG A 51 2.32 -6.90 23.67
C ARG A 51 2.92 -5.84 24.59
N TYR A 52 2.37 -4.63 24.55
CA TYR A 52 2.86 -3.44 25.24
C TYR A 52 1.73 -2.82 26.08
N PRO A 53 1.38 -3.41 27.24
CA PRO A 53 0.18 -3.03 28.01
C PRO A 53 0.24 -1.63 28.64
N GLY A 54 1.41 -1.01 28.72
CA GLY A 54 1.61 0.31 29.35
C GLY A 54 1.54 1.50 28.40
N LEU A 55 1.14 1.31 27.13
CA LEU A 55 1.09 2.41 26.16
C LEU A 55 0.07 3.47 26.58
N THR A 56 0.50 4.72 26.58
CA THR A 56 -0.36 5.88 26.77
C THR A 56 -1.11 6.23 25.47
N PRO A 57 -2.21 7.01 25.53
CA PRO A 57 -2.89 7.49 24.32
C PRO A 57 -1.96 8.21 23.33
N ALA A 58 -1.01 9.02 23.82
CA ALA A 58 -0.04 9.70 22.96
C ALA A 58 0.91 8.74 22.24
N GLN A 59 1.32 7.65 22.90
CA GLN A 59 2.15 6.61 22.27
C GLN A 59 1.35 5.75 21.29
N LEU A 60 0.04 5.62 21.48
CA LEU A 60 -0.83 4.99 20.48
C LEU A 60 -0.96 5.90 19.24
N ASP A 61 -1.13 7.21 19.41
CA ASP A 61 -1.10 8.16 18.29
C ASP A 61 0.25 8.11 17.54
N GLU A 62 1.37 8.01 18.27
CA GLU A 62 2.70 7.83 17.67
C GLU A 62 2.78 6.52 16.87
N ALA A 63 2.35 5.40 17.45
CA ALA A 63 2.29 4.12 16.76
C ALA A 63 1.38 4.17 15.52
N ARG A 64 0.30 4.96 15.55
CA ARG A 64 -0.59 5.16 14.39
C ARG A 64 0.13 5.82 13.22
N ALA A 65 1.02 6.77 13.49
CA ALA A 65 1.88 7.37 12.47
C ALA A 65 2.76 6.32 11.76
N TYR A 66 3.24 5.32 12.51
CA TYR A 66 4.00 4.20 11.94
C TYR A 66 3.10 3.23 11.16
N ALA A 67 1.87 2.98 11.60
CA ALA A 67 0.91 2.20 10.81
C ALA A 67 0.58 2.85 9.47
N TYR A 68 0.37 4.18 9.43
CA TYR A 68 0.22 4.92 8.18
C TYR A 68 1.47 4.85 7.30
N GLY A 69 2.67 4.98 7.88
CA GLY A 69 3.90 4.84 7.08
C GLY A 69 4.11 3.42 6.54
N GLY A 70 3.68 2.41 7.28
CA GLY A 70 3.71 1.02 6.86
C GLY A 70 2.72 0.72 5.74
N CYS A 71 1.51 1.28 5.75
CA CYS A 71 0.48 0.97 4.74
C CYS A 71 0.73 1.56 3.36
N VAL A 72 1.82 2.31 3.20
CA VAL A 72 2.22 2.93 1.94
C VAL A 72 3.61 2.48 1.50
N ILE A 73 4.30 1.64 2.30
CA ILE A 73 5.72 1.39 2.09
C ILE A 73 5.99 0.58 0.84
N GLN A 74 5.09 -0.32 0.46
CA GLN A 74 5.22 -1.08 -0.77
C GLN A 74 5.04 -0.21 -2.02
N ASP A 75 4.29 0.88 -1.95
CA ASP A 75 4.09 1.80 -3.09
C ASP A 75 5.10 2.93 -3.18
N ILE A 76 5.86 3.19 -2.12
CA ILE A 76 6.76 4.34 -2.01
C ILE A 76 7.75 4.48 -3.19
N GLY A 77 8.17 3.36 -3.79
CA GLY A 77 9.07 3.32 -4.93
C GLY A 77 8.47 3.87 -6.22
N TYR A 78 7.13 3.94 -6.31
CA TYR A 78 6.40 4.54 -7.41
C TYR A 78 6.14 6.03 -7.23
N TYR A 79 6.46 6.63 -6.08
CA TYR A 79 6.31 8.08 -5.86
C TYR A 79 7.47 8.86 -6.50
N PRO A 80 7.33 10.18 -6.73
CA PRO A 80 8.44 11.00 -7.19
C PRO A 80 9.69 10.80 -6.33
N PHE A 81 10.83 10.64 -6.98
CA PHE A 81 12.14 10.36 -6.34
C PHE A 81 12.23 8.98 -5.64
N GLY A 82 11.22 8.12 -5.80
CA GLY A 82 11.23 6.73 -5.36
C GLY A 82 12.10 5.81 -6.24
N GLN A 83 12.34 4.60 -5.75
CA GLN A 83 13.00 3.53 -6.52
C GLN A 83 11.99 2.44 -6.85
N ALA A 84 11.55 2.37 -8.11
CA ALA A 84 10.56 1.40 -8.55
C ALA A 84 10.95 -0.06 -8.26
N SER A 85 12.25 -0.37 -8.16
CA SER A 85 12.71 -1.70 -7.76
C SER A 85 12.26 -2.11 -6.36
N LEU A 86 12.13 -1.17 -5.41
CA LEU A 86 11.57 -1.46 -4.10
C LEU A 86 10.13 -1.92 -4.24
N SER A 87 9.30 -1.12 -4.90
CA SER A 87 7.89 -1.40 -5.05
C SER A 87 7.63 -2.66 -5.87
N ASN A 88 8.33 -2.84 -6.98
CA ASN A 88 8.25 -4.07 -7.77
C ASN A 88 8.57 -5.30 -6.91
N LEU A 89 9.64 -5.24 -6.10
CA LEU A 89 10.02 -6.37 -5.26
C LEU A 89 8.94 -6.67 -4.23
N THR A 90 8.44 -5.66 -3.51
CA THR A 90 7.41 -5.85 -2.49
C THR A 90 6.03 -6.23 -3.07
N HIS A 91 5.77 -5.94 -4.34
CA HIS A 91 4.52 -6.32 -5.03
C HIS A 91 4.55 -7.71 -5.65
N TYR A 92 5.71 -8.16 -6.14
CA TYR A 92 5.76 -9.29 -7.07
C TYR A 92 6.62 -10.47 -6.61
N VAL A 93 7.57 -10.25 -5.71
CA VAL A 93 8.49 -11.29 -5.23
C VAL A 93 8.33 -11.39 -3.74
N ARG A 94 8.07 -12.59 -3.19
CA ARG A 94 8.10 -12.82 -1.74
C ARG A 94 7.31 -11.77 -0.90
N SER A 95 6.18 -11.28 -1.41
CA SER A 95 5.41 -10.16 -0.82
C SER A 95 4.89 -10.46 0.58
N GLY A 96 4.42 -11.70 0.82
CA GLY A 96 4.00 -12.18 2.14
C GLY A 96 5.18 -12.35 3.09
N ASP A 97 6.31 -12.89 2.59
CA ASP A 97 7.54 -13.00 3.37
C ASP A 97 8.08 -11.65 3.85
N PHE A 98 8.00 -10.62 3.01
CA PHE A 98 8.43 -9.26 3.38
C PHE A 98 7.63 -8.73 4.57
N VAL A 99 6.30 -8.86 4.54
CA VAL A 99 5.43 -8.49 5.66
C VAL A 99 5.77 -9.31 6.91
N MET A 100 5.97 -10.62 6.77
CA MET A 100 6.36 -11.48 7.89
C MET A 100 7.74 -11.13 8.48
N ALA A 101 8.69 -10.71 7.64
CA ALA A 101 9.99 -10.24 8.09
C ALA A 101 9.87 -8.96 8.92
N LEU A 102 8.99 -8.03 8.54
CA LEU A 102 8.69 -6.84 9.36
C LEU A 102 8.14 -7.24 10.74
N PHE A 103 7.14 -8.13 10.80
CA PHE A 103 6.60 -8.61 12.09
C PHE A 103 7.66 -9.31 12.95
N ARG A 104 8.54 -10.11 12.34
CA ARG A 104 9.60 -10.82 13.06
C ARG A 104 10.63 -9.86 13.66
N ASN A 105 10.92 -8.77 12.97
CA ASN A 105 11.90 -7.76 13.38
C ASN A 105 11.29 -6.62 14.21
N ALA A 106 10.03 -6.73 14.65
CA ALA A 106 9.39 -5.71 15.48
C ALA A 106 9.75 -5.90 16.96
N HIS A 107 10.43 -4.91 17.54
CA HIS A 107 10.93 -4.90 18.92
C HIS A 107 10.21 -3.91 19.83
N ASN A 108 9.43 -2.99 19.26
CA ASN A 108 8.63 -2.01 19.99
C ASN A 108 7.24 -1.80 19.36
N ALA A 109 6.41 -0.95 19.97
CA ALA A 109 5.04 -0.69 19.52
C ALA A 109 4.98 -0.01 18.14
N ASN A 110 5.90 0.91 17.87
CA ASN A 110 5.98 1.64 16.61
C ASN A 110 6.35 0.69 15.46
N GLU A 111 7.34 -0.17 15.64
CA GLU A 111 7.74 -1.18 14.66
C GLU A 111 6.66 -2.25 14.44
N LEU A 112 5.92 -2.63 15.49
CA LEU A 112 4.79 -3.53 15.35
C LEU A 112 3.66 -2.85 14.56
N ALA A 113 3.37 -1.58 14.83
CA ALA A 113 2.38 -0.82 14.08
C ALA A 113 2.81 -0.61 12.62
N PHE A 114 4.09 -0.36 12.35
CA PHE A 114 4.65 -0.30 11.00
C PHE A 114 4.46 -1.61 10.23
N ALA A 115 4.73 -2.76 10.86
CA ALA A 115 4.50 -4.07 10.27
C ALA A 115 3.00 -4.33 9.98
N VAL A 116 2.11 -3.90 10.88
CA VAL A 116 0.65 -3.94 10.68
C VAL A 116 0.24 -3.04 9.51
N GLY A 117 0.88 -1.88 9.37
CA GLY A 117 0.74 -1.01 8.21
C GLY A 117 1.02 -1.76 6.91
N ALA A 118 2.21 -2.38 6.80
CA ALA A 118 2.58 -3.14 5.61
C ALA A 118 1.64 -4.33 5.33
N LEU A 119 1.10 -4.96 6.38
CA LEU A 119 0.06 -5.97 6.25
C LEU A 119 -1.23 -5.41 5.66
N SER A 120 -1.66 -4.21 6.10
CA SER A 120 -2.82 -3.51 5.56
C SER A 120 -2.70 -3.31 4.05
N HIS A 121 -1.55 -2.86 3.58
CA HIS A 121 -1.29 -2.72 2.15
C HIS A 121 -1.36 -4.07 1.43
N TYR A 122 -0.66 -5.10 1.93
CA TYR A 122 -0.71 -6.44 1.34
C TYR A 122 -2.14 -6.98 1.22
N VAL A 123 -2.97 -6.79 2.24
CA VAL A 123 -4.38 -7.22 2.24
C VAL A 123 -5.22 -6.37 1.29
N GLY A 124 -5.09 -5.05 1.39
CA GLY A 124 -5.78 -4.07 0.55
C GLY A 124 -5.55 -4.36 -0.91
N ASP A 125 -4.31 -4.57 -1.34
CA ASP A 125 -4.02 -4.83 -2.75
C ASP A 125 -4.47 -6.21 -3.20
N SER A 126 -4.24 -7.22 -2.35
CA SER A 126 -4.62 -8.60 -2.66
C SER A 126 -6.13 -8.79 -2.90
N ILE A 127 -6.96 -7.87 -2.41
CA ILE A 127 -8.42 -7.91 -2.49
C ILE A 127 -8.94 -6.79 -3.40
N GLY A 128 -8.50 -5.55 -3.16
CA GLY A 128 -8.93 -4.33 -3.86
C GLY A 128 -8.61 -4.35 -5.35
N HIS A 129 -7.41 -4.78 -5.76
CA HIS A 129 -7.10 -4.86 -7.19
C HIS A 129 -8.03 -5.81 -7.95
N PRO A 130 -8.13 -7.11 -7.61
CA PRO A 130 -8.96 -8.03 -8.38
C PRO A 130 -10.46 -7.78 -8.25
N LEU A 131 -10.93 -7.19 -7.13
CA LEU A 131 -12.37 -7.04 -6.87
C LEU A 131 -12.91 -5.64 -7.14
N ALA A 132 -12.07 -4.61 -7.29
CA ALA A 132 -12.53 -3.25 -7.58
C ALA A 132 -11.75 -2.63 -8.74
N THR A 133 -10.44 -2.39 -8.59
CA THR A 133 -9.66 -1.62 -9.56
C THR A 133 -9.64 -2.30 -10.93
N ASN A 134 -9.28 -3.58 -10.98
CA ASN A 134 -9.16 -4.33 -12.24
C ASN A 134 -10.52 -4.46 -12.97
N LEU A 135 -11.63 -4.46 -12.24
CA LEU A 135 -12.99 -4.50 -12.80
C LEU A 135 -13.44 -3.12 -13.28
N SER A 136 -12.96 -2.06 -12.63
CA SER A 136 -13.35 -0.68 -12.92
C SER A 136 -12.61 -0.10 -14.13
N VAL A 137 -11.36 -0.51 -14.37
CA VAL A 137 -10.59 -0.08 -15.55
C VAL A 137 -11.34 -0.31 -16.88
N PRO A 138 -11.83 -1.52 -17.22
CA PRO A 138 -12.54 -1.73 -18.47
C PRO A 138 -13.92 -1.05 -18.54
N ILE A 139 -14.54 -0.73 -17.40
CA ILE A 139 -15.79 0.05 -17.34
C ILE A 139 -15.51 1.51 -17.71
N THR A 140 -14.47 2.10 -17.13
CA THR A 140 -14.08 3.50 -17.32
C THR A 140 -13.38 3.75 -18.67
N PHE A 141 -12.68 2.74 -19.18
CA PHE A 141 -11.90 2.77 -20.42
C PHE A 141 -12.28 1.60 -21.33
N THR A 142 -13.38 1.77 -22.06
CA THR A 142 -14.01 0.73 -22.87
C THR A 142 -13.07 0.10 -23.91
N GLU A 143 -12.14 0.87 -24.48
CA GLU A 143 -11.11 0.37 -25.42
C GLU A 143 -10.23 -0.72 -24.80
N LEU A 144 -9.92 -0.62 -23.51
CA LEU A 144 -9.18 -1.66 -22.78
C LEU A 144 -10.07 -2.86 -22.50
N GLY A 145 -11.35 -2.63 -22.21
CA GLY A 145 -12.35 -3.68 -22.05
C GLY A 145 -12.57 -4.50 -23.33
N GLU A 146 -12.63 -3.84 -24.48
CA GLU A 146 -12.71 -4.48 -25.81
C GLU A 146 -11.47 -5.34 -26.10
N LYS A 147 -10.30 -4.88 -25.66
CA LYS A 147 -9.02 -5.57 -25.91
C LYS A 147 -8.73 -6.73 -24.96
N TYR A 148 -9.02 -6.56 -23.68
CA TYR A 148 -8.57 -7.48 -22.62
C TYR A 148 -9.71 -8.11 -21.81
N GLY A 149 -10.95 -7.66 -22.00
CA GLY A 149 -12.13 -8.21 -21.36
C GLY A 149 -12.55 -7.49 -20.07
N LYS A 150 -13.25 -8.21 -19.19
CA LYS A 150 -13.93 -7.64 -18.00
C LYS A 150 -13.00 -7.31 -16.83
N SER A 151 -11.74 -7.69 -16.91
CA SER A 151 -10.74 -7.42 -15.89
C SER A 151 -9.47 -6.97 -16.61
N VAL A 152 -9.01 -5.77 -16.31
CA VAL A 152 -7.79 -5.19 -16.89
C VAL A 152 -6.84 -4.88 -15.75
N ASN A 153 -5.71 -5.57 -15.71
CA ASN A 153 -4.69 -5.36 -14.67
C ASN A 153 -3.68 -4.26 -15.06
N TYR A 154 -2.83 -3.90 -14.10
CA TYR A 154 -1.83 -2.84 -14.27
C TYR A 154 -0.92 -3.05 -15.49
N ALA A 155 -0.43 -4.27 -15.75
CA ALA A 155 0.41 -4.55 -16.91
C ALA A 155 -0.29 -4.32 -18.27
N GLN A 156 -1.62 -4.40 -18.29
CA GLN A 156 -2.44 -4.17 -19.50
C GLN A 156 -2.82 -2.70 -19.70
N GLY A 157 -2.90 -1.92 -18.61
CA GLY A 157 -3.44 -0.56 -18.62
C GLY A 157 -2.85 0.36 -17.55
N LYS A 158 -1.52 0.39 -17.38
CA LYS A 158 -0.83 1.12 -16.29
C LYS A 158 -1.36 2.52 -15.99
N VAL A 159 -1.55 3.39 -16.98
CA VAL A 159 -2.01 4.76 -16.72
C VAL A 159 -3.47 4.78 -16.27
N GLN A 160 -4.32 4.00 -16.92
CA GLN A 160 -5.76 3.89 -16.64
C GLN A 160 -6.03 3.26 -15.28
N HIS A 161 -5.19 2.29 -14.91
CA HIS A 161 -5.20 1.64 -13.61
C HIS A 161 -5.04 2.67 -12.49
N VAL A 162 -4.02 3.52 -12.62
CA VAL A 162 -3.72 4.60 -11.67
C VAL A 162 -4.79 5.69 -11.68
N GLU A 163 -5.37 5.99 -12.85
CA GLU A 163 -6.50 6.93 -12.95
C GLU A 163 -7.73 6.45 -12.18
N VAL A 164 -8.00 5.13 -12.17
CA VAL A 164 -9.11 4.53 -11.42
C VAL A 164 -8.85 4.54 -9.91
N GLU A 165 -7.66 4.11 -9.49
CA GLU A 165 -7.27 4.11 -8.08
C GLU A 165 -7.38 5.52 -7.48
N PHE A 166 -6.86 6.52 -8.20
CA PHE A 166 -6.91 7.90 -7.76
C PHE A 166 -8.34 8.45 -7.76
N ALA A 167 -9.20 7.98 -8.67
CA ALA A 167 -10.60 8.36 -8.68
C ALA A 167 -11.35 7.85 -7.43
N PHE A 168 -11.04 6.65 -6.94
CA PHE A 168 -11.60 6.13 -5.69
C PHE A 168 -11.16 6.97 -4.49
N ASP A 169 -9.87 7.28 -4.37
CA ASP A 169 -9.36 8.12 -3.28
C ASP A 169 -10.04 9.50 -3.25
N VAL A 170 -10.21 10.14 -4.40
CA VAL A 170 -10.89 11.44 -4.50
C VAL A 170 -12.39 11.31 -4.20
N ASP A 171 -13.04 10.23 -4.63
CA ASP A 171 -14.45 9.98 -4.31
C ASP A 171 -14.67 9.85 -2.79
N GLU A 172 -13.86 9.03 -2.12
CA GLU A 172 -13.92 8.85 -0.67
C GLU A 172 -13.62 10.15 0.10
N ASP A 173 -12.59 10.89 -0.30
CA ASP A 173 -12.23 12.18 0.33
C ASP A 173 -13.35 13.21 0.16
N THR A 174 -13.91 13.36 -1.05
CA THR A 174 -14.96 14.35 -1.33
C THR A 174 -16.28 14.07 -0.60
N HIS A 175 -16.59 12.80 -0.35
CA HIS A 175 -17.70 12.37 0.50
C HIS A 175 -17.37 12.40 1.99
N GLY A 176 -16.10 12.63 2.33
CA GLY A 176 -15.66 12.70 3.70
C GLY A 176 -15.60 11.34 4.40
N ARG A 177 -15.29 10.30 3.65
CA ARG A 177 -15.21 8.93 4.14
C ARG A 177 -13.81 8.56 4.63
N THR A 178 -12.82 9.41 4.38
CA THR A 178 -11.43 9.30 4.84
C THR A 178 -11.07 10.34 5.91
N ALA A 179 -9.93 10.13 6.56
CA ALA A 179 -9.41 11.06 7.55
C ALA A 179 -9.08 12.42 6.92
N PRO A 180 -9.52 13.55 7.52
CA PRO A 180 -9.18 14.86 7.00
C PRO A 180 -7.66 15.08 6.98
N ILE A 181 -7.14 15.75 5.96
CA ILE A 181 -5.69 15.98 5.82
C ILE A 181 -5.05 16.63 7.06
N GLN A 182 -5.76 17.50 7.78
CA GLN A 182 -5.22 18.10 9.01
C GLN A 182 -5.14 17.10 10.17
N TYR A 183 -6.04 16.12 10.21
CA TYR A 183 -5.96 15.00 11.14
C TYR A 183 -4.76 14.11 10.81
N LEU A 184 -4.60 13.72 9.53
CA LEU A 184 -3.44 12.95 9.07
C LEU A 184 -2.12 13.68 9.35
N ARG A 185 -2.07 15.00 9.16
CA ARG A 185 -0.88 15.82 9.50
C ARG A 185 -0.60 15.88 11.00
N LYS A 186 -1.64 15.85 11.85
CA LYS A 186 -1.49 15.81 13.31
C LYS A 186 -0.89 14.48 13.75
N ILE A 187 -1.46 13.36 13.30
CA ILE A 187 -0.96 12.02 13.64
C ILE A 187 0.44 11.84 13.04
N GLY A 188 0.61 12.25 11.80
CA GLY A 188 1.84 12.15 11.05
C GLY A 188 1.98 10.81 10.34
N MET A 189 3.16 10.62 9.77
CA MET A 189 3.52 9.41 9.04
C MET A 189 5.00 9.11 9.25
N SER A 190 5.30 7.92 9.75
CA SER A 190 6.64 7.53 10.22
C SER A 190 7.04 6.19 9.65
N VAL A 191 8.31 6.03 9.30
CA VAL A 191 8.85 4.80 8.72
C VAL A 191 9.93 4.28 9.64
N SER A 192 9.83 3.00 10.05
CA SER A 192 10.90 2.36 10.79
C SER A 192 12.02 1.95 9.84
N MET A 193 12.98 2.84 9.61
CA MET A 193 14.02 2.67 8.58
C MET A 193 14.91 1.45 8.84
N GLN A 194 15.26 1.20 10.10
CA GLN A 194 16.08 0.06 10.48
C GLN A 194 15.33 -1.25 10.25
N GLN A 195 14.09 -1.35 10.72
CA GLN A 195 13.23 -2.52 10.54
C GLN A 195 12.98 -2.79 9.05
N LEU A 196 12.66 -1.75 8.27
CA LEU A 196 12.44 -1.82 6.84
C LEU A 196 13.67 -2.34 6.11
N SER A 197 14.84 -1.76 6.38
CA SER A 197 16.10 -2.16 5.74
C SER A 197 16.45 -3.61 6.03
N LEU A 198 16.29 -4.03 7.28
CA LEU A 198 16.57 -5.40 7.69
C LEU A 198 15.59 -6.39 7.06
N ALA A 199 14.29 -6.10 7.08
CA ALA A 199 13.27 -6.96 6.47
C ALA A 199 13.47 -7.06 4.95
N TYR A 200 13.79 -5.95 4.29
CA TYR A 200 14.06 -5.91 2.85
C TYR A 200 15.28 -6.76 2.49
N TYR A 201 16.40 -6.61 3.21
CA TYR A 201 17.58 -7.44 2.99
C TYR A 201 17.31 -8.92 3.28
N GLN A 202 16.67 -9.25 4.40
CA GLN A 202 16.35 -10.64 4.75
C GLN A 202 15.45 -11.31 3.72
N THR A 203 14.59 -10.55 3.05
CA THR A 203 13.65 -11.07 2.06
C THR A 203 14.27 -11.19 0.67
N TYR A 204 15.06 -10.19 0.25
CA TYR A 204 15.51 -10.07 -1.14
C TYR A 204 17.01 -10.22 -1.35
N GLY A 205 17.82 -10.22 -0.29
CA GLY A 205 19.28 -10.27 -0.37
C GLY A 205 19.93 -9.01 -0.94
N VAL A 206 19.16 -7.93 -1.11
CA VAL A 206 19.64 -6.63 -1.59
C VAL A 206 19.58 -5.60 -0.46
N SER A 207 20.69 -4.89 -0.24
CA SER A 207 20.72 -3.75 0.68
C SER A 207 20.20 -2.49 -0.01
N MET A 208 19.29 -1.78 0.64
CA MET A 208 18.96 -0.40 0.26
C MET A 208 19.57 0.58 1.26
N ASP A 209 20.22 1.60 0.74
CA ASP A 209 20.67 2.75 1.53
C ASP A 209 19.55 3.79 1.54
N PHE A 210 18.94 3.98 2.72
CA PHE A 210 17.86 4.92 2.92
C PHE A 210 18.29 6.25 3.58
N SER A 211 19.59 6.47 3.86
CA SER A 211 20.06 7.55 4.76
C SER A 211 20.86 8.68 4.10
N GLY A 212 20.84 8.87 2.76
CA GLY A 212 21.61 9.99 2.19
C GLY A 212 21.27 10.55 0.79
N THR A 213 22.20 11.35 0.24
CA THR A 213 21.98 12.35 -0.84
C THR A 213 22.33 11.95 -2.31
N ARG A 214 22.57 10.68 -2.65
CA ARG A 214 22.91 10.25 -4.05
C ARG A 214 21.79 9.46 -4.74
N LYS A 215 21.87 9.41 -6.08
CA LYS A 215 20.93 8.85 -7.09
C LYS A 215 20.34 7.43 -6.88
N ARG A 216 20.63 6.72 -5.78
CA ARG A 216 20.13 5.37 -5.47
C ARG A 216 19.59 5.28 -4.02
N ARG A 217 18.90 6.32 -3.55
CA ARG A 217 18.41 6.42 -2.16
C ARG A 217 16.97 6.90 -2.14
N VAL A 218 16.15 6.36 -1.24
CA VAL A 218 14.80 6.90 -0.97
C VAL A 218 15.00 8.12 -0.07
N ASN A 219 14.69 9.31 -0.58
CA ASN A 219 14.84 10.55 0.18
C ASN A 219 13.68 10.67 1.17
N GLU A 220 13.89 10.30 2.43
CA GLU A 220 12.89 10.32 3.51
C GLU A 220 12.22 11.70 3.67
N LYS A 221 12.96 12.81 3.48
CA LYS A 221 12.38 14.16 3.51
C LYS A 221 11.47 14.42 2.31
N ALA A 222 11.88 13.99 1.12
CA ALA A 222 11.03 14.08 -0.07
C ALA A 222 9.79 13.18 0.03
N TYR A 223 9.93 12.01 0.65
CA TYR A 223 8.81 11.11 0.96
C TYR A 223 7.82 11.75 1.93
N ARG A 224 8.31 12.25 3.09
CA ARG A 224 7.45 12.94 4.05
C ARG A 224 6.73 14.14 3.42
N PHE A 225 7.41 14.87 2.54
CA PHE A 225 6.79 15.94 1.77
C PHE A 225 5.73 15.41 0.78
N ALA A 226 6.04 14.33 0.05
CA ALA A 226 5.14 13.74 -0.92
C ALA A 226 3.83 13.31 -0.27
N VAL A 227 3.91 12.58 0.85
CA VAL A 227 2.73 11.96 1.46
C VAL A 227 2.00 12.90 2.42
N ARG A 228 2.69 13.76 3.19
CA ARG A 228 2.01 14.68 4.14
C ARG A 228 1.45 15.94 3.49
N SER A 229 1.84 16.25 2.27
CA SER A 229 1.47 17.51 1.63
C SER A 229 1.16 17.35 0.16
N PHE A 230 2.13 16.95 -0.67
CA PHE A 230 1.99 17.02 -2.12
C PHE A 230 0.80 16.21 -2.65
N VAL A 231 0.68 14.93 -2.28
CA VAL A 231 -0.37 14.04 -2.79
C VAL A 231 -1.75 14.42 -2.25
N PRO A 232 -1.94 14.64 -0.94
CA PRO A 232 -3.22 15.09 -0.42
C PRO A 232 -3.66 16.45 -0.96
N ASP A 233 -2.75 17.42 -1.12
CA ASP A 233 -3.11 18.73 -1.69
C ASP A 233 -3.58 18.59 -3.16
N ILE A 234 -3.04 17.63 -3.91
CA ILE A 234 -3.51 17.30 -5.27
C ILE A 234 -4.86 16.58 -5.23
N ALA A 235 -5.09 15.67 -4.28
CA ALA A 235 -6.38 15.00 -4.09
C ALA A 235 -7.48 16.03 -3.77
N ASP A 236 -7.25 16.93 -2.81
CA ASP A 236 -8.16 18.04 -2.46
C ASP A 236 -8.48 18.90 -3.70
N ALA A 237 -7.45 19.32 -4.44
CA ALA A 237 -7.60 20.19 -5.61
C ALA A 237 -8.35 19.49 -6.76
N THR A 238 -8.07 18.21 -6.98
CA THR A 238 -8.79 17.36 -7.93
C THR A 238 -10.25 17.19 -7.50
N GLY A 239 -10.51 16.98 -6.21
CA GLY A 239 -11.84 16.91 -5.62
C GLY A 239 -12.65 18.19 -5.87
N ILE A 240 -12.05 19.38 -5.73
CA ILE A 240 -12.70 20.66 -6.05
C ILE A 240 -13.17 20.68 -7.53
N LEU A 241 -12.34 20.21 -8.46
CA LEU A 241 -12.65 20.23 -9.88
C LEU A 241 -13.72 19.21 -10.28
N HIS A 242 -13.71 18.04 -9.66
CA HIS A 242 -14.50 16.89 -10.08
C HIS A 242 -15.64 16.52 -9.14
N LYS A 243 -15.88 17.28 -8.06
CA LYS A 243 -16.97 17.02 -7.09
C LYS A 243 -18.33 16.78 -7.73
N ARG A 244 -18.65 17.45 -8.85
CA ARG A 244 -19.93 17.29 -9.57
C ARG A 244 -20.01 16.01 -10.41
N HIS A 245 -18.88 15.35 -10.63
CA HIS A 245 -18.77 14.10 -11.37
C HIS A 245 -18.60 12.87 -10.45
N MET A 246 -18.56 13.08 -9.14
CA MET A 246 -18.58 12.00 -8.14
C MET A 246 -19.99 11.43 -8.02
N THR A 247 -20.09 10.13 -7.81
CA THR A 247 -21.38 9.44 -7.68
C THR A 247 -22.05 9.82 -6.37
N ALA A 248 -23.37 9.75 -6.32
CA ALA A 248 -24.07 9.86 -5.04
C ALA A 248 -23.88 8.56 -4.26
N ASP A 249 -23.83 8.67 -2.93
CA ASP A 249 -23.71 7.52 -2.03
C ASP A 249 -24.68 6.39 -2.42
N LEU A 250 -24.15 5.17 -2.50
CA LEU A 250 -24.92 3.97 -2.80
C LEU A 250 -25.96 3.66 -1.73
N ASP A 251 -27.19 3.37 -2.15
CA ASP A 251 -28.27 2.94 -1.26
C ASP A 251 -28.31 1.40 -1.12
N THR A 252 -27.19 0.79 -0.71
CA THR A 252 -27.09 -0.67 -0.46
C THR A 252 -26.90 -0.98 1.03
N PRO A 253 -27.29 -2.18 1.52
CA PRO A 253 -27.05 -2.56 2.91
C PRO A 253 -25.57 -2.53 3.30
N GLU A 254 -24.69 -2.95 2.39
CA GLU A 254 -23.24 -2.99 2.60
C GLU A 254 -22.64 -1.58 2.71
N ALA A 255 -23.00 -0.67 1.79
CA ALA A 255 -22.58 0.72 1.86
C ALA A 255 -23.05 1.41 3.16
N LYS A 256 -24.28 1.15 3.59
CA LYS A 256 -24.80 1.66 4.87
C LYS A 256 -24.03 1.14 6.09
N GLU A 257 -23.62 -0.13 6.09
CA GLU A 257 -22.79 -0.70 7.18
C GLU A 257 -21.43 0.01 7.21
N LEU A 258 -20.74 0.11 6.06
CA LEU A 258 -19.46 0.80 5.96
C LEU A 258 -19.56 2.28 6.38
N HIS A 259 -20.53 3.03 5.83
CA HIS A 259 -20.73 4.44 6.18
C HIS A 259 -21.05 4.63 7.66
N GLY A 260 -21.78 3.70 8.27
CA GLY A 260 -22.02 3.66 9.71
C GLY A 260 -20.73 3.51 10.52
N GLU A 261 -19.85 2.56 10.14
CA GLU A 261 -18.53 2.37 10.77
C GLU A 261 -17.66 3.62 10.61
N ILE A 262 -17.59 4.19 9.41
CA ILE A 262 -16.84 5.41 9.12
C ILE A 262 -17.36 6.60 9.93
N HIS A 263 -18.67 6.77 10.02
CA HIS A 263 -19.27 7.84 10.82
C HIS A 263 -18.92 7.70 12.31
N ALA A 264 -19.05 6.49 12.87
CA ALA A 264 -18.70 6.24 14.27
C ALA A 264 -17.22 6.55 14.56
N MET A 265 -16.33 6.08 13.69
CA MET A 265 -14.89 6.35 13.75
C MET A 265 -14.56 7.85 13.61
N SER A 266 -15.20 8.54 12.69
CA SER A 266 -15.06 9.99 12.45
C SER A 266 -15.45 10.81 13.68
N VAL A 267 -16.54 10.42 14.35
CA VAL A 267 -16.98 11.04 15.61
C VAL A 267 -15.98 10.75 16.73
N ALA A 268 -15.56 9.49 16.90
CA ALA A 268 -14.60 9.08 17.94
C ALA A 268 -13.27 9.83 17.83
N ASN A 269 -12.80 10.07 16.59
CA ASN A 269 -11.55 10.78 16.31
C ASN A 269 -11.72 12.30 16.15
N ASN A 270 -12.93 12.83 16.40
CA ASN A 270 -13.28 14.25 16.26
C ASN A 270 -12.84 14.86 14.92
N TRP A 271 -13.03 14.13 13.82
CA TRP A 271 -12.63 14.59 12.48
C TRP A 271 -13.29 15.91 12.08
N ALA A 272 -14.48 16.22 12.61
CA ALA A 272 -15.14 17.50 12.41
C ALA A 272 -14.26 18.71 12.79
N ALA A 273 -13.42 18.60 13.82
CA ALA A 273 -12.51 19.67 14.22
C ALA A 273 -11.32 19.89 13.26
N TYR A 274 -11.05 18.93 12.39
CA TYR A 274 -9.96 18.96 11.39
C TYR A 274 -10.48 19.19 9.97
N ARG A 275 -11.80 19.18 9.77
CA ARG A 275 -12.44 19.44 8.48
C ARG A 275 -12.59 20.93 8.27
N HIS A 276 -11.75 21.46 7.39
CA HIS A 276 -11.89 22.81 6.89
C HIS A 276 -12.23 22.77 5.41
N GLY A 277 -13.09 23.69 4.98
CA GLY A 277 -13.34 23.87 3.55
C GLY A 277 -12.04 24.20 2.80
N PRO A 278 -11.99 23.94 1.48
CA PRO A 278 -10.79 24.15 0.69
C PRO A 278 -10.31 25.61 0.81
N GLY A 279 -9.05 25.77 1.23
CA GLY A 279 -8.43 27.09 1.37
C GLY A 279 -8.16 27.76 0.02
N PHE A 280 -7.71 29.03 0.05
CA PHE A 280 -7.33 29.76 -1.16
C PHE A 280 -6.27 29.01 -2.00
N GLY A 281 -5.28 28.40 -1.34
CA GLY A 281 -4.23 27.62 -2.02
C GLY A 281 -4.77 26.43 -2.81
N ALA A 282 -5.75 25.69 -2.26
CA ALA A 282 -6.36 24.55 -2.92
C ALA A 282 -7.13 24.96 -4.18
N HIS A 283 -7.85 26.10 -4.14
CA HIS A 283 -8.53 26.65 -5.31
C HIS A 283 -7.56 27.16 -6.39
N VAL A 284 -6.42 27.75 -6.00
CA VAL A 284 -5.36 28.13 -6.94
C VAL A 284 -4.76 26.89 -7.60
N LEU A 285 -4.46 25.84 -6.83
CA LEU A 285 -3.96 24.57 -7.36
C LEU A 285 -4.97 23.92 -8.31
N ALA A 286 -6.25 23.92 -7.95
CA ALA A 286 -7.34 23.45 -8.82
C ALA A 286 -7.38 24.25 -10.13
N GLY A 287 -7.30 25.58 -10.08
CA GLY A 287 -7.24 26.43 -11.27
C GLY A 287 -6.03 26.13 -12.16
N LEU A 288 -4.87 25.84 -11.57
CA LEU A 288 -3.68 25.42 -12.32
C LEU A 288 -3.87 24.06 -12.98
N ILE A 289 -4.35 23.07 -12.24
CA ILE A 289 -4.64 21.72 -12.75
C ILE A 289 -5.63 21.78 -13.92
N PHE A 290 -6.66 22.63 -13.83
CA PHE A 290 -7.66 22.80 -14.88
C PHE A 290 -7.07 23.26 -16.23
N ILE A 291 -6.00 24.06 -16.20
CA ILE A 291 -5.34 24.63 -17.38
C ILE A 291 -4.27 23.69 -17.94
N MET A 292 -3.80 22.70 -17.16
CA MET A 292 -2.74 21.80 -17.60
C MET A 292 -3.14 20.95 -18.81
N PRO A 293 -2.18 20.68 -19.72
CA PRO A 293 -2.43 19.80 -20.86
C PRO A 293 -2.76 18.38 -20.41
N ARG A 294 -3.78 17.76 -21.01
CA ARG A 294 -4.27 16.41 -20.64
C ARG A 294 -3.48 15.27 -21.29
N PHE A 295 -2.16 15.40 -21.40
CA PHE A 295 -1.28 14.36 -21.95
C PHE A 295 -0.03 14.17 -21.08
N GLY A 296 0.56 12.98 -21.12
CA GLY A 296 1.71 12.63 -20.28
C GLY A 296 1.35 12.54 -18.78
N PRO A 297 2.23 12.95 -17.85
CA PRO A 297 2.00 12.79 -16.41
C PRO A 297 0.80 13.59 -15.88
N PHE A 298 0.40 14.65 -16.59
CA PHE A 298 -0.71 15.54 -16.22
C PHE A 298 -2.10 14.94 -16.47
N ARG A 299 -2.18 13.82 -17.21
CA ARG A 299 -3.44 13.12 -17.49
C ARG A 299 -4.12 12.60 -16.21
N LEU A 300 -3.34 12.28 -15.19
CA LEU A 300 -3.82 11.77 -13.89
C LEU A 300 -4.74 12.74 -13.14
N CYS A 301 -4.70 14.04 -13.44
CA CYS A 301 -5.58 15.03 -12.82
C CYS A 301 -6.94 15.16 -13.53
N ALA A 302 -7.12 14.49 -14.67
CA ALA A 302 -8.36 14.44 -15.43
C ALA A 302 -9.16 13.17 -15.13
N ILE A 303 -9.25 12.81 -13.84
CA ILE A 303 -9.97 11.62 -13.40
C ILE A 303 -11.43 11.65 -13.85
N LYS A 304 -11.99 10.45 -14.01
CA LYS A 304 -13.43 10.23 -14.11
C LYS A 304 -13.85 9.60 -12.78
N GLY A 305 -14.86 10.18 -12.12
CA GLY A 305 -15.42 9.58 -10.91
C GLY A 305 -15.89 8.15 -11.17
N PRO A 306 -15.93 7.29 -10.14
CA PRO A 306 -16.38 5.91 -10.29
C PRO A 306 -17.82 5.85 -10.80
N THR A 307 -18.16 4.79 -11.54
CA THR A 307 -19.58 4.48 -11.83
C THR A 307 -20.23 3.85 -10.59
N PRO A 308 -21.58 3.83 -10.46
CA PRO A 308 -22.23 3.18 -9.33
C PRO A 308 -21.84 1.70 -9.16
N GLN A 309 -21.58 0.98 -10.26
CA GLN A 309 -21.07 -0.39 -10.20
C GLN A 309 -19.64 -0.43 -9.65
N ALA A 310 -18.75 0.44 -10.15
CA ALA A 310 -17.37 0.53 -9.67
C ALA A 310 -17.29 0.92 -8.19
N GLU A 311 -18.16 1.82 -7.73
CA GLU A 311 -18.28 2.19 -6.32
C GLU A 311 -18.79 1.00 -5.47
N ALA A 312 -19.73 0.21 -6.00
CA ALA A 312 -20.23 -0.97 -5.28
C ALA A 312 -19.13 -2.04 -5.13
N ASP A 313 -18.37 -2.27 -6.20
CA ASP A 313 -17.21 -3.17 -6.21
C ASP A 313 -16.12 -2.67 -5.24
N TYR A 314 -15.88 -1.35 -5.20
CA TYR A 314 -14.98 -0.70 -4.25
C TYR A 314 -15.42 -0.93 -2.79
N VAL A 315 -16.65 -0.57 -2.44
CA VAL A 315 -17.21 -0.75 -1.09
C VAL A 315 -17.10 -2.20 -0.64
N HIS A 316 -17.47 -3.14 -1.52
CA HIS A 316 -17.37 -4.57 -1.23
C HIS A 316 -15.92 -5.00 -0.96
N SER A 317 -14.99 -4.56 -1.82
CA SER A 317 -13.56 -4.89 -1.67
C SER A 317 -12.96 -4.31 -0.38
N LEU A 318 -13.36 -3.09 0.02
CA LEU A 318 -12.90 -2.44 1.24
C LEU A 318 -13.42 -3.17 2.48
N MET A 319 -14.70 -3.52 2.51
CA MET A 319 -15.27 -4.29 3.63
C MET A 319 -14.63 -5.68 3.77
N LEU A 320 -14.35 -6.37 2.66
CA LEU A 320 -13.60 -7.62 2.69
C LEU A 320 -12.16 -7.44 3.18
N SER A 321 -11.50 -6.35 2.79
CA SER A 321 -10.14 -6.02 3.26
C SER A 321 -10.09 -5.76 4.75
N VAL A 322 -11.03 -4.95 5.27
CA VAL A 322 -11.18 -4.69 6.71
C VAL A 322 -11.49 -5.98 7.48
N ALA A 323 -12.42 -6.81 6.99
CA ALA A 323 -12.73 -8.10 7.60
C ALA A 323 -11.51 -9.06 7.62
N ALA A 324 -10.74 -9.12 6.53
CA ALA A 324 -9.53 -9.91 6.45
C ALA A 324 -8.47 -9.40 7.43
N MET A 325 -8.26 -8.08 7.50
CA MET A 325 -7.37 -7.44 8.47
C MET A 325 -7.74 -7.80 9.91
N ARG A 326 -9.01 -7.60 10.30
CA ARG A 326 -9.54 -7.99 11.62
C ARG A 326 -9.25 -9.46 11.93
N GLN A 327 -9.53 -10.36 10.98
CA GLN A 327 -9.31 -11.80 11.15
C GLN A 327 -7.83 -12.15 11.34
N MET A 328 -6.94 -11.52 10.56
CA MET A 328 -5.50 -11.78 10.60
C MET A 328 -4.88 -11.25 11.88
N LEU A 329 -5.19 -10.01 12.26
CA LEU A 329 -4.73 -9.43 13.53
C LEU A 329 -5.25 -10.21 14.73
N ALA A 330 -6.49 -10.70 14.69
CA ALA A 330 -7.03 -11.54 15.74
C ALA A 330 -6.23 -12.83 15.97
N ARG A 331 -5.51 -13.37 14.97
CA ARG A 331 -4.63 -14.54 15.16
C ARG A 331 -3.39 -14.20 15.98
N PHE A 332 -2.92 -12.95 15.92
CA PHE A 332 -1.76 -12.47 16.65
C PHE A 332 -2.11 -11.92 18.05
N THR A 333 -3.40 -11.67 18.31
CA THR A 333 -3.90 -11.14 19.60
C THR A 333 -4.48 -12.25 20.49
N PRO A 334 -3.96 -12.44 21.72
CA PRO A 334 -4.47 -13.44 22.66
C PRO A 334 -5.97 -13.28 22.98
N PRO A 335 -6.75 -14.39 23.11
CA PRO A 335 -8.21 -14.34 23.31
C PRO A 335 -8.68 -13.53 24.51
N GLU A 336 -7.98 -13.62 25.65
CA GLU A 336 -8.32 -12.91 26.89
C GLU A 336 -8.22 -11.39 26.73
N LYS A 337 -7.24 -10.93 25.97
CA LYS A 337 -7.01 -9.50 25.72
C LYS A 337 -7.93 -8.92 24.63
N ARG A 338 -8.48 -9.76 23.73
CA ARG A 338 -9.55 -9.34 22.82
C ARG A 338 -10.84 -8.96 23.55
N ARG A 339 -11.16 -9.64 24.67
CA ARG A 339 -12.35 -9.34 25.49
C ARG A 339 -12.16 -8.14 26.41
N ALA A 340 -10.96 -7.96 26.96
CA ALA A 340 -10.67 -6.84 27.85
C ALA A 340 -10.62 -5.46 27.15
N ALA A 341 -10.26 -5.42 25.85
CA ALA A 341 -10.30 -4.20 25.06
C ALA A 341 -11.74 -3.81 24.62
N ALA A 342 -12.66 -4.77 24.57
CA ALA A 342 -14.09 -4.53 24.42
C ALA A 342 -14.70 -4.25 25.81
N THR A 343 -14.34 -3.14 26.45
CA THR A 343 -15.08 -2.67 27.64
C THR A 343 -16.50 -2.30 27.24
N ASP A 344 -17.47 -2.93 27.90
CA ASP A 344 -18.90 -2.87 27.61
C ASP A 344 -19.43 -1.45 27.30
N PRO A 345 -20.17 -1.25 26.18
CA PRO A 345 -21.08 -0.12 26.08
C PRO A 345 -22.23 -0.29 27.10
N PRO A 346 -22.88 0.79 27.57
CA PRO A 346 -23.99 0.68 28.49
C PRO A 346 -25.07 -0.22 27.87
N ALA A 347 -25.51 -1.23 28.64
CA ALA A 347 -26.39 -2.29 28.21
C ALA A 347 -27.65 -1.77 27.51
N VAL A 348 -27.68 -1.90 26.18
CA VAL A 348 -28.92 -2.00 25.42
C VAL A 348 -29.07 -3.46 25.07
N ALA A 349 -30.11 -4.10 25.63
CA ALA A 349 -30.40 -5.49 25.36
C ALA A 349 -30.67 -5.71 23.86
N GLU A 350 -29.74 -6.35 23.15
CA GLU A 350 -29.99 -6.84 21.80
C GLU A 350 -30.44 -8.31 21.81
N PRO A 351 -31.44 -8.69 21.00
CA PRO A 351 -31.84 -10.08 20.84
C PRO A 351 -30.77 -10.85 20.06
N LYS A 352 -30.43 -12.04 20.55
CA LYS A 352 -29.49 -12.97 19.92
C LYS A 352 -29.93 -13.29 18.49
N ASN A 353 -29.22 -12.76 17.50
CA ASN A 353 -29.50 -13.01 16.09
C ASN A 353 -28.38 -13.89 15.50
N GLU A 354 -28.48 -15.20 15.76
CA GLU A 354 -27.48 -16.23 15.39
C GLU A 354 -27.22 -16.29 13.87
N ALA A 355 -28.14 -15.78 13.04
CA ALA A 355 -28.01 -15.73 11.59
C ALA A 355 -26.90 -14.77 11.10
N LYS A 356 -26.71 -13.60 11.74
CA LYS A 356 -25.67 -12.62 11.35
C LYS A 356 -24.25 -13.08 11.69
N GLN A 357 -24.08 -13.82 12.80
CA GLN A 357 -22.79 -14.43 13.15
C GLN A 357 -22.42 -15.55 12.18
N LEU A 358 -23.40 -16.31 11.70
CA LEU A 358 -23.20 -17.36 10.71
C LEU A 358 -22.79 -16.80 9.34
N GLU A 359 -23.35 -15.66 8.92
CA GLU A 359 -22.97 -14.99 7.67
C GLU A 359 -21.60 -14.31 7.72
N LYS A 360 -21.24 -13.62 8.81
CA LYS A 360 -19.88 -13.09 9.02
C LYS A 360 -18.83 -14.21 9.03
N SER A 361 -19.17 -15.38 9.60
CA SER A 361 -18.30 -16.57 9.57
C SER A 361 -18.17 -17.20 8.17
N ARG A 362 -19.20 -17.14 7.32
CA ARG A 362 -19.15 -17.70 5.96
C ARG A 362 -18.33 -16.84 5.00
N HIS A 363 -18.43 -15.52 5.11
CA HIS A 363 -17.61 -14.59 4.31
C HIS A 363 -16.13 -14.65 4.74
N ALA A 364 -15.84 -14.72 6.04
CA ALA A 364 -14.47 -14.94 6.54
C ALA A 364 -13.88 -16.33 6.21
N GLN A 365 -14.73 -17.35 5.95
CA GLN A 365 -14.29 -18.68 5.52
C GLN A 365 -14.00 -18.77 4.02
N ALA A 366 -14.60 -17.91 3.18
CA ALA A 366 -14.34 -17.88 1.74
C ALA A 366 -12.91 -17.40 1.41
N VAL A 367 -12.31 -16.56 2.27
CA VAL A 367 -10.95 -16.02 2.11
C VAL A 367 -9.86 -17.02 2.57
N SER A 368 -10.22 -18.06 3.34
CA SER A 368 -9.26 -18.95 4.00
C SER A 368 -9.22 -20.38 3.41
N LYS A 369 -8.91 -20.52 2.12
CA LYS A 369 -8.60 -21.83 1.49
C LYS A 369 -7.21 -21.90 0.83
N THR A 370 -6.22 -21.24 1.41
CA THR A 370 -4.82 -21.66 1.27
C THR A 370 -4.43 -22.38 2.56
N ARG A 371 -3.97 -23.63 2.45
CA ARG A 371 -3.50 -24.44 3.57
C ARG A 371 -2.30 -23.71 4.18
N SER A 372 -2.53 -22.95 5.26
CA SER A 372 -1.49 -22.14 5.88
C SER A 372 -0.48 -23.08 6.53
N ASP A 373 0.78 -23.00 6.10
CA ASP A 373 1.87 -23.38 6.97
C ASP A 373 1.77 -22.50 8.25
N PRO A 374 1.67 -23.07 9.46
CA PRO A 374 1.64 -22.30 10.70
C PRO A 374 2.85 -21.35 10.84
N HIS A 375 3.95 -21.63 10.12
CA HIS A 375 5.15 -20.81 10.09
C HIS A 375 5.21 -19.83 8.90
N HIS A 376 4.28 -19.91 7.95
CA HIS A 376 4.15 -19.00 6.80
C HIS A 376 2.67 -18.66 6.54
N PRO A 377 2.08 -17.77 7.37
CA PRO A 377 0.64 -17.52 7.32
C PRO A 377 0.20 -16.65 6.14
N LEU A 378 1.13 -16.00 5.44
CA LEU A 378 0.87 -15.06 4.34
C LEU A 378 1.41 -15.60 3.01
N PRO A 379 0.57 -16.12 2.10
CA PRO A 379 1.08 -16.58 0.81
C PRO A 379 1.73 -15.43 0.03
N ASN A 380 2.78 -15.71 -0.73
CA ASN A 380 3.34 -14.72 -1.65
C ASN A 380 2.36 -14.48 -2.80
N ARG A 381 1.87 -13.25 -2.89
CA ARG A 381 0.89 -12.80 -3.89
C ARG A 381 1.48 -11.73 -4.80
N ASP A 382 1.03 -11.75 -6.04
CA ASP A 382 1.17 -10.64 -6.95
C ASP A 382 0.13 -9.59 -6.58
N LEU A 383 0.57 -8.41 -6.13
CA LEU A 383 -0.34 -7.40 -5.55
C LEU A 383 -1.23 -6.70 -6.60
N ASP A 384 -0.83 -6.65 -7.87
CA ASP A 384 -1.68 -6.11 -8.95
C ASP A 384 -2.88 -7.02 -9.30
N THR A 385 -2.77 -8.32 -8.99
CA THR A 385 -3.77 -9.32 -9.37
C THR A 385 -4.41 -10.03 -8.17
N GLY A 386 -3.82 -9.90 -6.99
CA GLY A 386 -4.14 -10.66 -5.78
C GLY A 386 -3.88 -12.16 -5.88
N ALA A 387 -3.35 -12.66 -7.00
CA ALA A 387 -3.13 -14.08 -7.22
C ALA A 387 -1.86 -14.56 -6.48
N VAL A 388 -1.84 -15.83 -6.05
CA VAL A 388 -0.59 -16.44 -5.57
C VAL A 388 0.43 -16.45 -6.70
N VAL A 389 1.66 -16.02 -6.41
CA VAL A 389 2.75 -15.90 -7.37
C VAL A 389 3.00 -17.25 -8.06
N LYS A 390 3.09 -17.22 -9.40
CA LYS A 390 3.39 -18.39 -10.23
C LYS A 390 4.34 -18.01 -11.37
N PRO A 391 5.28 -18.89 -11.74
CA PRO A 391 6.10 -18.74 -12.93
C PRO A 391 5.26 -18.50 -14.19
N GLY A 392 5.55 -17.46 -14.97
CA GLY A 392 4.80 -17.13 -16.19
C GLY A 392 3.37 -16.64 -15.96
N GLY A 393 2.95 -16.46 -14.71
CA GLY A 393 1.59 -16.06 -14.35
C GLY A 393 1.30 -14.57 -14.60
N TYR A 394 2.32 -13.71 -14.46
CA TYR A 394 2.19 -12.27 -14.66
C TYR A 394 3.51 -11.66 -15.18
N PRO A 395 3.49 -10.83 -16.24
CA PRO A 395 4.72 -10.35 -16.89
C PRO A 395 5.58 -9.43 -16.02
N LEU A 396 5.01 -8.64 -15.11
CA LEU A 396 5.80 -7.79 -14.21
C LEU A 396 6.46 -8.63 -13.12
N THR A 397 5.79 -9.71 -12.68
CA THR A 397 6.39 -10.70 -11.79
C THR A 397 7.59 -11.38 -12.45
N ASP A 398 7.45 -11.92 -13.67
CA ASP A 398 8.58 -12.52 -14.40
C ASP A 398 9.76 -11.55 -14.57
N SER A 399 9.45 -10.29 -14.89
CA SER A 399 10.45 -9.23 -15.08
C SER A 399 11.16 -8.86 -13.78
N THR A 400 10.43 -8.88 -12.66
CA THR A 400 10.97 -8.55 -11.34
C THR A 400 11.86 -9.67 -10.81
N TYR A 401 11.49 -10.94 -11.01
CA TYR A 401 12.38 -12.07 -10.72
C TYR A 401 13.67 -12.01 -11.54
N ALA A 402 13.59 -11.71 -12.85
CA ALA A 402 14.77 -11.58 -13.70
C ALA A 402 15.66 -10.41 -13.27
N TYR A 403 15.06 -9.28 -12.89
CA TYR A 403 15.79 -8.13 -12.34
C TYR A 403 16.51 -8.49 -11.03
N LEU A 404 15.81 -9.16 -10.10
CA LEU A 404 16.38 -9.54 -8.81
C LEU A 404 17.53 -10.53 -8.98
N LEU A 405 17.30 -11.59 -9.77
CA LEU A 405 18.29 -12.59 -10.10
C LEU A 405 19.56 -11.92 -10.62
N HIS A 406 19.44 -11.03 -11.62
CA HIS A 406 20.59 -10.31 -12.15
C HIS A 406 21.27 -9.42 -11.12
N THR A 407 20.49 -8.77 -10.25
CA THR A 407 21.02 -7.89 -9.21
C THR A 407 21.89 -8.67 -8.22
N LEU A 408 21.42 -9.84 -7.78
CA LEU A 408 22.17 -10.71 -6.88
C LEU A 408 23.44 -11.27 -7.56
N THR A 409 23.33 -11.78 -8.78
CA THR A 409 24.45 -12.42 -9.49
C THR A 409 25.50 -11.44 -9.98
N SER A 410 25.21 -10.14 -9.99
CA SER A 410 26.21 -9.09 -10.23
C SER A 410 27.31 -9.03 -9.15
N GLN A 411 27.06 -9.61 -7.97
CA GLN A 411 27.98 -9.69 -6.85
C GLN A 411 28.09 -11.14 -6.33
N PRO A 412 28.63 -12.08 -7.14
CA PRO A 412 28.50 -13.52 -6.90
C PRO A 412 29.24 -14.03 -5.65
N THR A 413 30.14 -13.23 -5.09
CA THR A 413 30.89 -13.55 -3.88
C THR A 413 30.20 -13.10 -2.59
N VAL A 414 29.20 -12.22 -2.69
CA VAL A 414 28.44 -11.72 -1.53
C VAL A 414 27.41 -12.77 -1.14
N PRO A 415 27.43 -13.28 0.11
CA PRO A 415 26.41 -14.21 0.58
C PRO A 415 25.01 -13.59 0.54
N ILE A 416 24.04 -14.37 0.09
CA ILE A 416 22.62 -13.97 0.03
C ILE A 416 21.80 -14.79 1.03
N PRO A 417 20.64 -14.30 1.50
CA PRO A 417 19.75 -15.11 2.33
C PRO A 417 19.37 -16.40 1.62
N GLN A 418 19.35 -17.51 2.36
CA GLN A 418 18.99 -18.81 1.82
C GLN A 418 17.58 -18.81 1.18
N GLY A 419 16.62 -18.15 1.84
CA GLY A 419 15.24 -18.11 1.37
C GLY A 419 15.08 -17.53 -0.04
N ILE A 420 15.77 -16.43 -0.37
CA ILE A 420 15.65 -15.85 -1.72
C ILE A 420 16.35 -16.70 -2.79
N LYS A 421 17.46 -17.36 -2.44
CA LYS A 421 18.13 -18.29 -3.36
C LYS A 421 17.21 -19.45 -3.74
N GLU A 422 16.60 -20.08 -2.74
CA GLU A 422 15.67 -21.21 -2.94
C GLU A 422 14.43 -20.79 -3.73
N ASP A 423 13.89 -19.62 -3.45
CA ASP A 423 12.71 -19.08 -4.12
C ASP A 423 12.95 -18.82 -5.61
N ILE A 424 14.06 -18.17 -5.97
CA ILE A 424 14.43 -17.96 -7.38
C ILE A 424 14.68 -19.30 -8.09
N GLN A 425 15.34 -20.26 -7.41
CA GLN A 425 15.55 -21.60 -7.98
C GLN A 425 14.24 -22.35 -8.20
N ALA A 426 13.29 -22.25 -7.28
CA ALA A 426 11.95 -22.83 -7.42
C ALA A 426 11.15 -22.15 -8.53
N TYR A 427 11.23 -20.82 -8.64
CA TYR A 427 10.52 -20.05 -9.65
C TYR A 427 10.95 -20.41 -11.08
N TYR A 428 12.23 -20.71 -11.29
CA TYR A 428 12.78 -21.13 -12.58
C TYR A 428 13.04 -22.65 -12.69
N ALA A 429 12.42 -23.47 -11.84
CA ALA A 429 12.63 -24.92 -11.84
C ALA A 429 12.13 -25.59 -13.13
N ASP A 430 11.03 -25.09 -13.69
CA ASP A 430 10.51 -25.50 -15.00
C ASP A 430 10.80 -24.41 -16.03
N LEU A 431 11.81 -24.66 -16.86
CA LEU A 431 12.24 -23.73 -17.91
C LEU A 431 11.32 -23.77 -19.14
N ASP A 432 10.32 -24.65 -19.23
CA ASP A 432 9.37 -24.71 -20.35
C ASP A 432 8.21 -23.72 -20.17
N VAL A 433 7.96 -23.26 -18.95
CA VAL A 433 7.00 -22.19 -18.62
C VAL A 433 7.15 -20.99 -19.56
N PRO A 434 6.05 -20.39 -20.06
CA PRO A 434 6.09 -19.28 -21.02
C PRO A 434 6.39 -17.94 -20.33
N PHE A 435 7.52 -17.82 -19.64
CA PHE A 435 7.96 -16.56 -19.02
C PHE A 435 7.92 -15.40 -20.00
N ALA A 436 7.43 -14.24 -19.57
CA ALA A 436 7.38 -13.03 -20.37
C ALA A 436 8.76 -12.61 -20.90
N THR A 437 9.83 -12.88 -20.14
CA THR A 437 11.22 -12.60 -20.53
C THR A 437 11.68 -13.43 -21.74
N LYS A 438 11.06 -14.59 -22.04
CA LYS A 438 11.35 -15.39 -23.26
C LYS A 438 11.02 -14.67 -24.55
N LYS A 439 10.14 -13.66 -24.51
CA LYS A 439 9.85 -12.78 -25.67
C LYS A 439 11.08 -11.97 -26.10
N HIS A 440 12.08 -11.83 -25.22
CA HIS A 440 13.32 -11.11 -25.45
C HIS A 440 14.52 -12.06 -25.31
N SER A 441 15.02 -12.57 -26.43
CA SER A 441 16.06 -13.61 -26.48
C SER A 441 17.31 -13.28 -25.64
N ASP A 442 17.77 -12.03 -25.66
CA ASP A 442 18.95 -11.62 -24.89
C ASP A 442 18.69 -11.55 -23.38
N GLN A 443 17.49 -11.12 -22.97
CA GLN A 443 17.10 -11.16 -21.56
C GLN A 443 16.99 -12.61 -21.07
N TRP A 444 16.43 -13.50 -21.89
CA TRP A 444 16.32 -14.91 -21.54
C TRP A 444 17.68 -15.60 -21.42
N LYS A 445 18.60 -15.36 -22.37
CA LYS A 445 19.98 -15.86 -22.27
C LYS A 445 20.66 -15.39 -20.98
N LYS A 446 20.43 -14.14 -20.61
CA LYS A 446 20.96 -13.55 -19.37
C LYS A 446 20.39 -14.24 -18.13
N VAL A 447 19.07 -14.47 -18.07
CA VAL A 447 18.44 -15.25 -16.99
C VAL A 447 19.09 -16.62 -16.85
N LEU A 448 19.30 -17.34 -17.95
CA LEU A 448 19.94 -18.67 -17.91
C LEU A 448 21.39 -18.63 -17.37
N ALA A 449 22.17 -17.61 -17.76
CA ALA A 449 23.54 -17.42 -17.27
C ALA A 449 23.56 -17.03 -15.77
N ASP A 450 22.67 -16.12 -15.37
CA ASP A 450 22.52 -15.69 -13.99
C ASP A 450 22.08 -16.88 -13.11
N LEU A 451 21.17 -17.76 -13.57
CA LEU A 451 20.78 -18.97 -12.84
C LEU A 451 21.95 -19.93 -12.57
N GLN A 452 22.91 -20.05 -13.50
CA GLN A 452 24.12 -20.86 -13.23
C GLN A 452 25.01 -20.20 -12.18
N THR A 453 25.13 -18.87 -12.21
CA THR A 453 25.87 -18.10 -11.20
C THR A 453 25.22 -18.23 -9.83
N LEU A 454 23.89 -18.09 -9.74
CA LEU A 454 23.14 -18.19 -8.50
C LEU A 454 23.39 -19.52 -7.78
N LYS A 455 23.51 -20.64 -8.51
CA LYS A 455 23.78 -21.97 -7.92
C LYS A 455 25.06 -21.97 -7.08
N THR A 456 26.11 -21.28 -7.52
CA THR A 456 27.42 -21.25 -6.86
C THR A 456 27.53 -20.19 -5.77
N MET A 457 26.61 -19.21 -5.73
CA MET A 457 26.65 -18.14 -4.73
C MET A 457 26.53 -18.70 -3.31
N PRO A 458 27.33 -18.21 -2.34
CA PRO A 458 27.19 -18.60 -0.95
C PRO A 458 25.87 -18.11 -0.36
N THR A 459 25.34 -18.83 0.63
CA THR A 459 24.19 -18.38 1.42
C THR A 459 24.62 -18.02 2.82
N SER A 460 23.91 -17.08 3.44
CA SER A 460 24.04 -16.78 4.86
C SER A 460 22.72 -17.01 5.60
N PRO A 461 22.74 -17.68 6.78
CA PRO A 461 21.57 -17.77 7.65
C PRO A 461 21.30 -16.46 8.43
N PHE A 462 22.27 -15.55 8.47
CA PHE A 462 22.17 -14.25 9.16
C PHE A 462 22.57 -13.11 8.21
N PRO A 463 22.02 -11.90 8.35
CA PRO A 463 22.66 -10.74 7.74
C PRO A 463 24.02 -10.51 8.42
N GLU A 464 25.12 -10.85 7.77
CA GLU A 464 26.45 -10.33 8.12
C GLU A 464 27.25 -9.91 6.87
N PRO A 465 27.90 -8.73 6.90
CA PRO A 465 27.82 -7.73 7.97
C PRO A 465 26.55 -6.88 7.83
N PHE A 466 25.96 -6.51 8.97
CA PHE A 466 24.94 -5.47 9.06
C PHE A 466 25.36 -4.23 8.23
N PRO A 467 24.44 -3.54 7.53
CA PRO A 467 24.71 -2.16 7.19
C PRO A 467 24.94 -1.42 8.51
N THR A 468 26.16 -0.95 8.75
CA THR A 468 26.47 -0.12 9.89
C THR A 468 25.77 1.22 9.67
N TYR A 469 24.72 1.49 10.43
CA TYR A 469 24.04 2.78 10.42
C TYR A 469 24.76 3.69 11.43
N GLU A 470 25.15 4.89 10.99
CA GLU A 470 25.50 5.95 11.93
C GLU A 470 24.27 6.18 12.82
N GLU A 471 24.50 6.13 14.14
CA GLU A 471 23.47 6.36 15.15
C GLU A 471 22.66 7.60 14.81
N GLU A 472 21.33 7.51 14.90
CA GLU A 472 20.47 8.70 14.92
C GLU A 472 20.93 9.59 16.07
N GLN A 473 21.82 10.54 15.77
CA GLN A 473 22.06 11.65 16.66
C GLN A 473 20.75 12.41 16.72
N GLY A 474 20.05 12.22 17.84
CA GLY A 474 18.91 13.05 18.22
C GLY A 474 19.29 14.51 18.00
N GLN A 475 18.51 15.18 17.17
CA GLN A 475 18.55 16.63 17.06
C GLN A 475 17.15 17.14 17.34
N GLU A 476 17.13 17.97 18.39
CA GLU A 476 16.02 18.72 19.00
C GLU A 476 15.05 19.38 18.01
#